data_AF-A0A8C6Y2X0-F1
#
_entry.id   AF-A0A8C6Y2X0-F1
#
_cell.length_a   1.000
_cell.length_b   1.000
_cell.length_c   1.000
_cell.angle_alpha   90.00
_cell.angle_beta   90.00
_cell.angle_gamma   90.00
#
_symmetry.space_group_name_H-M   'P 1'
#
loop_
_entity.id
_entity.type
_entity.pdbx_description
1 polymer ?
#
loop_
_entity_poly.entity_id
_entity_poly.type
_entity_poly.pdbx_seq_one_letter_code
_entity_poly.pdbx_strand_id
1 'polypeptide(L)'
;MSSGGLLLLLGLLTLWAELTPISGQDRPEFCYLPADPGPCRAKKTRFYYNSDSKQCEKFTYGGCHGNANNFETKDKCHYTCVEKPGVCPKPDPDIFTICLVRCESDWKCSGKQKCCSYACLVDCMDPV
;
A
#
# COMPACT_ATOMS: atom_id res chain seq x y z
N MET A 1 3.60 -54.25 2.70
CA MET A 1 4.27 -53.02 3.17
C MET A 1 3.52 -51.85 2.57
N SER A 2 2.88 -51.07 3.43
CA SER A 2 1.84 -50.10 3.11
C SER A 2 2.41 -48.90 2.33
N SER A 3 2.23 -48.88 1.02
CA SER A 3 2.63 -47.80 0.11
C SER A 3 1.61 -46.64 0.03
N GLY A 4 0.51 -46.71 0.80
CA GLY A 4 -0.54 -45.68 0.83
C GLY A 4 -0.28 -44.50 1.77
N GLY A 5 0.73 -44.58 2.66
CA GLY A 5 1.02 -43.53 3.63
C GLY A 5 1.77 -42.31 3.06
N LEU A 6 2.58 -42.52 2.02
CA LEU A 6 3.47 -41.47 1.49
C LEU A 6 2.75 -40.47 0.57
N LEU A 7 1.71 -40.92 -0.15
CA LEU A 7 0.91 -40.06 -1.03
C LEU A 7 -0.03 -39.14 -0.24
N LEU A 8 -0.49 -39.55 0.95
CA LEU A 8 -1.32 -38.71 1.82
C LEU A 8 -0.50 -37.59 2.50
N LEU A 9 0.79 -37.83 2.79
CA LEU A 9 1.68 -36.81 3.38
C LEU A 9 2.07 -35.72 2.38
N LEU A 10 2.20 -36.05 1.09
CA LEU A 10 2.45 -35.07 0.03
C LEU A 10 1.24 -34.16 -0.24
N GLY A 11 0.01 -34.67 -0.10
CA GLY A 11 -1.22 -33.87 -0.24
C GLY A 11 -1.40 -32.80 0.85
N LEU A 12 -0.93 -33.07 2.07
CA LEU A 12 -0.95 -32.10 3.18
C LEU A 12 0.07 -30.96 3.00
N LEU A 13 1.22 -31.22 2.37
CA LEU A 13 2.21 -30.19 2.06
C LEU A 13 1.80 -29.30 0.87
N THR A 14 1.04 -29.83 -0.09
CA THR A 14 0.54 -29.03 -1.23
C THR A 14 -0.66 -28.15 -0.88
N LEU A 15 -1.42 -28.47 0.17
CA LEU A 15 -2.57 -27.65 0.59
C LEU A 15 -2.22 -26.40 1.40
N TRP A 16 -0.96 -26.22 1.82
CA TRP A 16 -0.53 -25.06 2.62
C TRP A 16 0.18 -24.00 1.77
N ALA A 17 0.49 -24.29 0.51
CA ALA A 17 1.14 -23.36 -0.40
C ALA A 17 0.16 -22.35 -1.05
N GLU A 18 -1.16 -22.60 -1.00
CA GLU A 18 -2.17 -21.82 -1.74
C GLU A 18 -2.92 -20.79 -0.88
N LEU A 19 -2.61 -20.69 0.42
CA LEU A 19 -3.16 -19.66 1.30
C LEU A 19 -2.04 -18.80 1.88
N THR A 20 -1.07 -18.39 1.05
CA THR A 20 -0.45 -17.10 1.35
C THR A 20 -1.59 -16.09 1.23
N PRO A 21 -2.02 -15.42 2.33
CA PRO A 21 -2.79 -14.21 2.12
C PRO A 21 -1.92 -13.34 1.22
N ILE A 22 -2.49 -12.87 0.10
CA ILE A 22 -1.91 -11.80 -0.69
C ILE A 22 -1.83 -10.62 0.28
N SER A 23 -0.76 -10.58 1.06
CA SER A 23 -0.57 -9.65 2.16
C SER A 23 -0.13 -8.33 1.54
N GLY A 24 -1.10 -7.59 1.02
CA GLY A 24 -0.85 -6.26 0.50
C GLY A 24 -1.65 -6.00 -0.76
N GLN A 25 -2.77 -5.32 -0.57
CA GLN A 25 -3.38 -4.54 -1.63
C GLN A 25 -2.47 -3.31 -1.85
N ASP A 26 -1.41 -3.54 -2.64
CA ASP A 26 -0.47 -2.64 -3.36
C ASP A 26 -0.04 -1.30 -2.74
N ARG A 27 0.31 -1.26 -1.46
CA ARG A 27 1.12 -0.18 -0.89
C ARG A 27 2.62 -0.43 -1.15
N PRO A 28 3.45 0.60 -1.43
CA PRO A 28 4.88 0.39 -1.62
C PRO A 28 5.55 -0.35 -0.46
N GLU A 29 6.41 -1.32 -0.76
CA GLU A 29 7.08 -2.17 0.25
C GLU A 29 7.86 -1.35 1.28
N PHE A 30 8.48 -0.24 0.84
CA PHE A 30 9.23 0.62 1.74
C PHE A 30 8.38 1.21 2.87
N CYS A 31 7.05 1.27 2.73
CA CYS A 31 6.18 1.72 3.81
C CYS A 31 6.29 0.84 5.06
N TYR A 32 6.72 -0.43 4.91
CA TYR A 32 6.88 -1.37 6.02
C TYR A 32 8.27 -1.35 6.65
N LEU A 33 9.18 -0.51 6.15
CA LEU A 33 10.51 -0.34 6.75
C LEU A 33 10.42 0.49 8.05
N PRO A 34 11.29 0.24 9.04
CA PRO A 34 11.31 1.05 10.26
C PRO A 34 11.77 2.49 9.98
N ALA A 35 11.49 3.41 10.91
CA ALA A 35 12.10 4.73 10.89
C ALA A 35 13.64 4.61 10.99
N ASP A 36 14.37 5.19 10.04
CA ASP A 36 15.84 5.15 10.01
C ASP A 36 16.43 6.57 10.11
N PRO A 37 17.02 6.94 11.26
CA PRO A 37 17.69 8.23 11.43
C PRO A 37 18.90 8.43 10.50
N GLY A 38 19.53 7.35 10.03
CA GLY A 38 20.83 7.42 9.34
C GLY A 38 21.98 7.87 10.26
N PRO A 39 23.22 7.92 9.74
CA PRO A 39 24.42 8.17 10.54
C PRO A 39 24.72 9.67 10.77
N CYS A 40 24.09 10.57 10.03
CA CYS A 40 24.29 12.01 10.20
C CYS A 40 23.60 12.54 11.48
N ARG A 41 24.00 13.74 11.94
CA ARG A 41 23.59 14.30 13.25
C ARG A 41 22.74 15.57 13.16
N ALA A 42 22.15 15.88 12.01
CA ALA A 42 21.14 16.93 11.94
C ALA A 42 19.88 16.50 12.71
N LYS A 43 19.08 17.47 13.15
CA LYS A 43 17.79 17.21 13.82
C LYS A 43 16.64 17.62 12.90
N LYS A 44 16.36 16.80 11.88
CA LYS A 44 15.26 17.07 10.94
C LYS A 44 14.03 16.31 11.38
N THR A 45 12.94 17.02 11.70
CA THR A 45 11.64 16.37 11.90
C THR A 45 11.14 15.80 10.58
N ARG A 46 10.86 14.50 10.56
CA ARG A 46 10.32 13.77 9.42
C ARG A 46 9.17 12.88 9.87
N PHE A 47 8.45 12.30 8.92
CA PHE A 47 7.36 11.38 9.16
C PHE A 47 7.66 10.02 8.54
N TYR A 48 7.30 8.94 9.21
CA TYR A 48 7.35 7.58 8.68
C TYR A 48 6.01 6.90 8.94
N TYR A 49 5.66 5.90 8.14
CA TYR A 49 4.52 5.04 8.41
C TYR A 49 4.90 3.97 9.43
N ASN A 50 4.22 3.96 10.56
CA ASN A 50 4.30 2.91 11.55
C ASN A 50 3.22 1.86 11.23
N SER A 51 3.64 0.65 10.85
CA SER A 51 2.73 -0.46 10.51
C SER A 51 1.93 -0.98 11.70
N ASP A 52 2.47 -0.87 12.91
CA ASP A 52 1.85 -1.37 14.14
C ASP A 52 0.68 -0.48 14.55
N SER A 53 0.91 0.85 14.56
CA SER A 53 -0.12 1.84 14.86
C SER A 53 -1.00 2.20 13.65
N LYS A 54 -0.59 1.76 12.46
CA LYS A 54 -1.16 2.09 11.14
C LYS A 54 -1.24 3.60 10.89
N GLN A 55 -0.30 4.37 11.42
CA GLN A 55 -0.31 5.84 11.36
C GLN A 55 1.03 6.42 10.89
N CYS A 56 0.97 7.66 10.39
CA CYS A 56 2.16 8.46 10.09
C CYS A 56 2.64 9.19 11.34
N GLU A 57 3.80 8.78 11.84
CA GLU A 57 4.39 9.25 13.09
C GLU A 57 5.64 10.09 12.84
N LYS A 58 5.95 11.00 13.76
CA LYS A 58 7.16 11.84 13.68
C LYS A 58 8.38 11.06 14.14
N PHE A 59 9.51 11.25 13.46
CA PHE A 59 10.82 10.79 13.91
C PHE A 59 11.90 11.83 13.61
N THR A 60 13.07 11.68 14.25
CA THR A 60 14.23 12.55 14.00
C THR A 60 15.14 11.91 12.96
N TYR A 61 15.25 12.56 11.79
CA TYR A 61 16.16 12.15 10.73
C TYR A 61 17.48 12.92 10.81
N GLY A 62 18.58 12.18 10.77
CA GLY A 62 19.96 12.64 10.86
C GLY A 62 20.42 13.47 9.66
N GLY A 63 19.70 13.39 8.53
CA GLY A 63 19.94 14.24 7.35
C GLY A 63 20.71 13.58 6.20
N CYS A 64 21.17 12.34 6.35
CA CYS A 64 21.77 11.55 5.27
C CYS A 64 21.51 10.05 5.47
N HIS A 65 21.63 9.27 4.39
CA HIS A 65 21.23 7.85 4.32
C HIS A 65 19.79 7.66 4.84
N GLY A 66 19.50 6.58 5.55
CA GLY A 66 18.13 6.22 5.91
C GLY A 66 17.50 5.30 4.86
N ASN A 67 16.17 5.20 4.90
CA ASN A 67 15.37 4.49 3.92
C ASN A 67 14.22 5.36 3.36
N ALA A 68 13.42 4.79 2.46
CA ALA A 68 12.34 5.51 1.77
C ALA A 68 11.06 5.73 2.61
N ASN A 69 10.94 5.13 3.80
CA ASN A 69 9.88 5.44 4.77
C ASN A 69 10.19 6.76 5.50
N ASN A 70 10.37 7.84 4.74
CA ASN A 70 10.84 9.12 5.24
C ASN A 70 10.22 10.26 4.43
N PHE A 71 9.28 10.96 5.06
CA PHE A 71 8.48 12.01 4.44
C PHE A 71 8.66 13.34 5.16
N GLU A 72 8.63 14.43 4.39
CA GLU A 72 8.75 15.78 4.93
C GLU A 72 7.49 16.26 5.64
N THR A 73 6.31 15.82 5.17
CA THR A 73 5.01 16.19 5.74
C THR A 73 4.20 14.95 6.10
N LYS A 74 3.31 15.10 7.10
CA LYS A 74 2.39 14.04 7.52
C LYS A 74 1.48 13.62 6.37
N ASP A 75 1.00 14.57 5.57
CA ASP A 75 0.10 14.32 4.44
C ASP A 75 0.76 13.48 3.34
N LYS A 76 2.03 13.76 3.02
CA LYS A 76 2.77 12.97 2.02
C LYS A 76 2.94 11.52 2.48
N CYS A 77 3.22 11.31 3.77
CA CYS A 77 3.22 9.98 4.37
C CYS A 77 1.83 9.32 4.25
N HIS A 78 0.75 10.03 4.58
CA HIS A 78 -0.61 9.48 4.50
C HIS A 78 -0.97 9.05 3.08
N TYR A 79 -0.79 9.91 2.08
CA TYR A 79 -1.14 9.59 0.70
C TYR A 79 -0.26 8.49 0.08
N THR A 80 0.93 8.23 0.65
CA THR A 80 1.87 7.23 0.14
C THR A 80 1.77 5.90 0.87
N CYS A 81 1.54 5.92 2.17
CA CYS A 81 1.68 4.76 3.04
C CYS A 81 0.49 4.53 3.97
N VAL A 82 -0.60 5.29 3.85
CA VAL A 82 -1.87 5.02 4.52
C VAL A 82 -2.94 4.91 3.44
N GLU A 83 -4.13 4.44 3.80
CA GLU A 83 -5.30 4.52 2.93
C GLU A 83 -5.61 5.98 2.61
N LYS A 84 -5.86 6.28 1.32
CA LYS A 84 -6.18 7.64 0.90
C LYS A 84 -7.58 8.02 1.39
N PRO A 85 -7.73 9.16 2.11
CA PRO A 85 -9.00 9.58 2.65
C PRO A 85 -10.01 9.95 1.55
N GLY A 86 -11.30 9.96 1.92
CA GLY A 86 -12.41 10.31 1.06
C GLY A 86 -12.97 9.13 0.27
N VAL A 87 -14.06 9.36 -0.47
CA VAL A 87 -14.75 8.33 -1.25
C VAL A 87 -14.75 8.67 -2.73
N CYS A 88 -14.92 7.66 -3.58
CA CYS A 88 -15.07 7.88 -5.01
C CYS A 88 -16.33 8.71 -5.31
N PRO A 89 -16.26 9.70 -6.21
CA PRO A 89 -17.46 10.43 -6.64
C PRO A 89 -18.49 9.47 -7.26
N LYS A 90 -19.77 9.86 -7.22
CA LYS A 90 -20.78 9.07 -7.95
C LYS A 90 -20.60 9.28 -9.45
N PRO A 91 -20.70 8.23 -10.28
CA PRO A 91 -20.64 8.40 -11.72
C PRO A 91 -21.83 9.25 -12.20
N ASP A 92 -21.56 10.13 -13.16
CA ASP A 92 -22.59 10.90 -13.85
C ASP A 92 -23.45 9.93 -14.70
N PRO A 93 -24.79 9.94 -14.56
CA PRO A 93 -25.68 9.08 -15.34
C PRO A 93 -25.55 9.27 -16.86
N ASP A 94 -25.06 10.41 -17.33
CA ASP A 94 -24.96 10.74 -18.76
C ASP A 94 -23.58 10.36 -19.38
N ILE A 95 -22.66 9.77 -18.60
CA ILE A 95 -21.33 9.38 -19.09
C ILE A 95 -21.33 7.95 -19.65
N PHE A 96 -21.12 7.85 -20.97
CA PHE A 96 -20.85 6.58 -21.65
C PHE A 96 -19.57 5.95 -21.11
N THR A 97 -19.69 4.82 -20.42
CA THR A 97 -18.56 4.18 -19.74
C THR A 97 -17.71 3.40 -20.75
N ILE A 98 -16.60 4.00 -21.18
CA ILE A 98 -15.54 3.27 -21.89
C ILE A 98 -14.82 2.38 -20.88
N CYS A 99 -14.57 1.12 -21.26
CA CYS A 99 -13.75 0.22 -20.46
C CYS A 99 -12.27 0.62 -20.55
N LEU A 100 -11.87 1.51 -19.65
CA LEU A 100 -10.52 2.05 -19.56
C LEU A 100 -9.98 1.77 -18.16
N VAL A 101 -8.80 1.17 -18.07
CA VAL A 101 -8.13 0.85 -16.80
C VAL A 101 -6.83 1.65 -16.72
N ARG A 102 -6.76 2.62 -15.83
CA ARG A 102 -5.63 3.55 -15.63
C ARG A 102 -4.92 3.37 -14.30
N CYS A 103 -5.52 2.64 -13.37
CA CYS A 103 -4.94 2.37 -12.07
C CYS A 103 -5.36 0.99 -11.56
N GLU A 104 -4.56 0.44 -10.66
CA GLU A 104 -4.80 -0.86 -10.00
C GLU A 104 -5.19 -0.66 -8.52
N SER A 105 -4.69 0.40 -7.90
CA SER A 105 -4.95 0.74 -6.50
C SER A 105 -4.80 2.24 -6.27
N ASP A 106 -5.27 2.72 -5.12
CA ASP A 106 -5.11 4.11 -4.69
C ASP A 106 -3.65 4.57 -4.76
N TRP A 107 -2.69 3.70 -4.43
CA TRP A 107 -1.27 4.03 -4.41
C TRP A 107 -0.63 4.16 -5.80
N LYS A 108 -1.31 3.73 -6.87
CA LYS A 108 -0.90 4.03 -8.26
C LYS A 108 -1.33 5.42 -8.72
N CYS A 109 -2.28 6.04 -8.03
CA CYS A 109 -2.76 7.38 -8.34
C CYS A 109 -1.93 8.47 -7.66
N SER A 110 -1.89 9.66 -8.25
CA SER A 110 -1.08 10.78 -7.75
C SER A 110 -1.73 11.47 -6.55
N GLY A 111 -0.92 11.84 -5.55
CA GLY A 111 -1.37 12.62 -4.40
C GLY A 111 -2.59 12.01 -3.71
N LYS A 112 -3.66 12.80 -3.57
CA LYS A 112 -4.91 12.40 -2.90
C LYS A 112 -5.87 11.56 -3.76
N GLN A 113 -5.61 11.42 -5.06
CA GLN A 113 -6.53 10.73 -5.97
C GLN A 113 -6.71 9.27 -5.56
N LYS A 114 -7.95 8.78 -5.61
CA LYS A 114 -8.31 7.38 -5.38
C LYS A 114 -8.48 6.66 -6.71
N CYS A 115 -8.21 5.37 -6.74
CA CYS A 115 -8.47 4.53 -7.89
C CYS A 115 -9.93 4.06 -7.83
N CYS A 116 -10.78 4.66 -8.66
CA CYS A 116 -12.22 4.50 -8.61
C CYS A 116 -12.73 3.62 -9.75
N SER A 117 -13.66 2.72 -9.43
CA SER A 117 -14.25 1.77 -10.38
C SER A 117 -15.72 2.12 -10.65
N TYR A 118 -16.05 2.39 -11.90
CA TYR A 118 -17.42 2.61 -12.39
C TYR A 118 -17.71 1.62 -13.52
N ALA A 119 -18.41 0.53 -13.21
CA ALA A 119 -18.52 -0.62 -14.10
C ALA A 119 -17.12 -1.08 -14.58
N CYS A 120 -16.79 -0.90 -15.87
CA CYS A 120 -15.49 -1.27 -16.43
C CYS A 120 -14.47 -0.11 -16.53
N LEU A 121 -14.85 1.13 -16.19
CA LEU A 121 -13.93 2.25 -16.09
C LEU A 121 -13.23 2.20 -14.72
N VAL A 122 -11.90 2.15 -14.71
CA VAL A 122 -11.06 2.20 -13.52
C VAL A 122 -10.05 3.34 -13.71
N ASP A 123 -10.23 4.44 -12.96
CA ASP A 123 -9.43 5.66 -13.16
C ASP A 123 -9.14 6.39 -11.85
N CYS A 124 -8.09 7.21 -11.87
CA CYS A 124 -7.70 8.06 -10.76
C CYS A 124 -8.61 9.28 -10.67
N MET A 125 -9.42 9.34 -9.62
CA MET A 125 -10.37 10.43 -9.39
C MET A 125 -10.04 11.19 -8.11
N ASP A 126 -10.34 12.49 -8.11
CA ASP A 126 -10.34 13.27 -6.88
C ASP A 126 -11.49 12.81 -5.97
N PRO A 127 -11.21 12.48 -4.70
CA PRO A 127 -12.24 12.02 -3.78
C PRO A 127 -13.17 13.16 -3.33
N VAL A 128 -14.40 12.79 -2.96
CA VAL A 128 -15.40 13.67 -2.31
C VAL A 128 -15.44 13.47 -0.80
#